data_AF-A0A1V5NMX4-F1
#
_entry.id   AF-A0A1V5NMX4-F1
#
_cell.length_a   1.000
_cell.length_b   1.000
_cell.length_c   1.000
_cell.angle_alpha   90.00
_cell.angle_beta   90.00
_cell.angle_gamma   90.00
#
_symmetry.space_group_name_H-M   'P 1'
#
loop_
_entity.id
_entity.type
_entity.pdbx_description
1 polymer ?
#
loop_
_entity_poly.entity_id
_entity_poly.type
_entity_poly.pdbx_seq_one_letter_code
_entity_poly.pdbx_strand_id
1 'polypeptide(L)'
;MTCLSCQETDLELGHIGPKSKISEMTPSYEEELEALVKEFGCDSYFHDSKIMYEVLNRLHGIAERGGLYCQCGNYKIEVDIFPDRLELQCKKCDSINIIYAETEDDLKVIQQVEIIELARHGFKCLDSFSNTCLDSLVNPCKPKKPRRKRSKT
;
A
#
# COMPACT_ATOMS: atom_id res chain seq x y z
N MET A 1 -24.63 28.55 21.00
CA MET A 1 -23.92 27.47 20.29
C MET A 1 -24.49 26.19 20.84
N THR A 2 -24.95 25.32 19.97
CA THR A 2 -25.69 24.10 20.32
C THR A 2 -24.94 22.94 19.69
N CYS A 3 -24.51 21.96 20.49
CA CYS A 3 -23.91 20.73 19.97
C CYS A 3 -25.02 19.77 19.54
N LEU A 4 -24.82 19.13 18.40
CA LEU A 4 -25.63 18.04 17.90
C LEU A 4 -24.91 16.74 18.22
N SER A 5 -25.56 15.86 18.95
CA SER A 5 -25.05 14.52 19.23
C SER A 5 -26.12 13.48 18.89
N CYS A 6 -25.67 12.30 18.47
CA CYS A 6 -26.52 11.15 18.31
C CYS A 6 -26.83 10.56 19.70
N GLN A 7 -28.10 10.41 20.05
CA GLN A 7 -28.52 9.88 21.37
C GLN A 7 -28.26 8.38 21.53
N GLU A 8 -28.04 7.65 20.44
CA GLU A 8 -27.78 6.20 20.47
C GLU A 8 -26.30 5.86 20.57
N THR A 9 -25.44 6.66 19.92
CA THR A 9 -24.00 6.39 19.83
C THR A 9 -23.15 7.36 20.64
N ASP A 10 -23.78 8.35 21.28
CA ASP A 10 -23.14 9.51 21.93
C ASP A 10 -22.10 10.21 21.05
N LEU A 11 -22.17 10.00 19.73
CA LEU A 11 -21.24 10.58 18.76
C LEU A 11 -21.61 12.03 18.49
N GLU A 12 -20.65 12.93 18.61
CA GLU A 12 -20.82 14.34 18.26
C GLU A 12 -20.87 14.50 16.74
N LEU A 13 -21.97 15.08 16.23
CA LEU A 13 -22.21 15.26 14.80
C LEU A 13 -21.84 16.68 14.33
N GLY A 14 -21.78 17.66 15.25
CA GLY A 14 -21.30 19.02 14.95
C GLY A 14 -21.97 20.11 15.79
N HIS A 15 -21.72 21.38 15.42
CA HIS A 15 -22.20 22.56 16.16
C HIS A 15 -23.06 23.49 15.31
N ILE A 16 -24.14 24.01 15.91
CA ILE A 16 -24.97 25.08 15.34
C ILE A 16 -24.76 26.39 16.11
N GLY A 17 -24.52 27.48 15.40
CA GLY A 17 -24.29 28.78 16.01
C GLY A 17 -23.77 29.86 15.05
N PRO A 18 -23.51 31.07 15.58
CA PRO A 18 -22.91 32.15 14.80
C PRO A 18 -21.48 31.79 14.37
N LYS A 19 -21.16 32.06 13.09
CA LYS A 19 -19.90 31.68 12.42
C LYS A 19 -18.65 32.03 13.24
N SER A 20 -18.61 33.22 13.84
CA SER A 20 -17.49 33.70 14.65
C SER A 20 -17.16 32.80 15.84
N LYS A 21 -18.17 32.15 16.44
CA LYS A 21 -17.97 31.21 17.54
C LYS A 21 -17.69 29.78 17.08
N ILE A 22 -18.15 29.40 15.89
CA ILE A 22 -17.86 28.07 15.32
C ILE A 22 -16.40 28.00 14.89
N SER A 23 -15.88 29.03 14.21
CA SER A 23 -14.50 29.00 13.69
C SER A 23 -13.41 29.03 14.76
N GLU A 24 -13.72 29.48 15.98
CA GLU A 24 -12.78 29.45 17.11
C GLU A 24 -12.74 28.09 17.83
N MET A 25 -13.74 27.23 17.58
CA MET A 25 -14.01 26.03 18.38
C MET A 25 -13.98 24.73 17.57
N THR A 26 -14.05 24.82 16.25
CA THR A 26 -13.75 23.69 15.37
C THR A 26 -12.22 23.63 15.23
N PRO A 27 -11.50 22.63 15.80
CA PRO A 27 -10.20 22.27 15.25
C PRO A 27 -10.42 22.08 13.75
N SER A 28 -9.49 22.53 12.91
CA SER A 28 -9.72 22.38 11.48
C SER A 28 -10.01 20.90 11.24
N TYR A 29 -11.03 20.58 10.45
CA TYR A 29 -11.31 19.19 10.12
C TYR A 29 -10.05 18.47 9.59
N GLU A 30 -9.09 19.23 9.05
CA GLU A 30 -7.74 18.79 8.72
C GLU A 30 -6.93 18.34 9.95
N GLU A 31 -6.96 19.05 11.08
CA GLU A 31 -6.31 18.67 12.34
C GLU A 31 -6.91 17.40 12.96
N GLU A 32 -8.23 17.22 12.89
CA GLU A 32 -8.89 15.98 13.34
C GLU A 32 -8.58 14.80 12.42
N LEU A 33 -8.58 15.01 11.10
CA LEU A 33 -8.11 14.02 10.13
C LEU A 33 -6.64 13.67 10.35
N GLU A 34 -5.79 14.66 10.59
CA GLU A 34 -4.36 14.47 10.84
C GLU A 34 -4.14 13.73 12.17
N ALA A 35 -4.96 13.99 13.19
CA ALA A 35 -4.96 13.23 14.44
C ALA A 35 -5.39 11.77 14.22
N LEU A 36 -6.42 11.52 13.41
CA LEU A 36 -6.85 10.17 13.05
C LEU A 36 -5.79 9.42 12.21
N VAL A 37 -5.12 10.10 11.28
CA VAL A 37 -3.99 9.58 10.49
C VAL A 37 -2.81 9.22 11.40
N LYS A 38 -2.56 10.05 12.42
CA LYS A 38 -1.53 9.84 13.44
C LYS A 38 -1.87 8.71 14.40
N GLU A 39 -3.14 8.54 14.77
CA GLU A 39 -3.64 7.47 15.65
C GLU A 39 -3.73 6.11 14.93
N PHE A 40 -4.06 6.11 13.62
CA PHE A 40 -3.92 4.96 12.74
C PHE A 40 -2.47 4.66 12.32
N GLY A 41 -1.51 5.48 12.75
CA GLY A 41 -0.08 5.24 12.55
C GLY A 41 0.37 5.35 11.10
N CYS A 42 -0.36 6.05 10.22
CA CYS A 42 0.00 6.20 8.80
C CYS A 42 1.35 6.91 8.58
N ASP A 43 1.84 7.67 9.56
CA ASP A 43 3.20 8.25 9.53
C ASP A 43 4.32 7.23 9.80
N SER A 44 3.97 6.01 10.21
CA SER A 44 4.92 4.93 10.53
C SER A 44 4.54 3.56 9.95
N TYR A 45 3.34 3.44 9.36
CA TYR A 45 2.85 2.21 8.75
C TYR A 45 3.54 1.92 7.41
N PHE A 46 4.01 2.95 6.70
CA PHE A 46 4.77 2.81 5.45
C PHE A 46 6.18 3.35 5.64
N HIS A 47 7.17 2.75 4.98
CA HIS A 47 8.55 3.26 5.00
C HIS A 47 8.63 4.69 4.42
N ASP A 48 7.93 4.91 3.30
CA ASP A 48 7.68 6.23 2.75
C ASP A 48 6.29 6.25 2.12
N SER A 49 5.38 7.00 2.74
CA SER A 49 3.98 7.10 2.32
C SER A 49 3.87 7.61 0.88
N LYS A 50 4.77 8.50 0.44
CA LYS A 50 4.73 9.07 -0.92
C LYS A 50 5.04 8.00 -1.95
N ILE A 51 6.07 7.20 -1.71
CA ILE A 51 6.46 6.09 -2.59
C ILE A 51 5.29 5.11 -2.74
N MET A 52 4.67 4.69 -1.63
CA MET A 52 3.52 3.78 -1.66
C MET A 52 2.34 4.34 -2.48
N TYR A 53 1.98 5.61 -2.27
CA TYR A 53 0.91 6.25 -3.03
C TYR A 53 1.22 6.31 -4.53
N GLU A 54 2.45 6.61 -4.91
CA GLU A 54 2.83 6.64 -6.32
C GLU A 54 2.82 5.25 -6.96
N VAL A 55 3.29 4.23 -6.25
CA VAL A 55 3.24 2.83 -6.69
C VAL A 55 1.78 2.40 -6.90
N LEU A 56 0.89 2.70 -5.96
CA LEU A 56 -0.54 2.41 -6.07
C LEU A 56 -1.19 3.12 -7.26
N ASN A 57 -0.91 4.42 -7.44
CA ASN A 57 -1.44 5.19 -8.56
C ASN A 57 -0.95 4.62 -9.91
N ARG A 58 0.31 4.19 -9.97
CA ARG A 58 0.86 3.54 -11.16
C ARG A 58 0.19 2.20 -11.44
N LEU A 59 0.01 1.37 -10.42
CA LEU A 59 -0.70 0.08 -10.51
C LEU A 59 -2.14 0.28 -11.01
N HIS A 60 -2.86 1.25 -10.45
CA HIS A 60 -4.22 1.59 -10.86
C HIS A 60 -4.29 1.94 -12.34
N GLY A 61 -3.37 2.80 -12.80
CA GLY A 61 -3.30 3.17 -14.22
C GLY A 61 -3.03 1.97 -15.14
N ILE A 62 -2.23 0.98 -14.72
CA ILE A 62 -2.00 -0.25 -15.48
C ILE A 62 -3.28 -1.08 -15.55
N ALA A 63 -3.99 -1.21 -14.43
CA ALA A 63 -5.26 -1.94 -14.36
C ALA A 63 -6.35 -1.30 -15.24
N GLU A 64 -6.50 0.03 -15.21
CA GLU A 64 -7.47 0.75 -16.04
C GLU A 64 -7.22 0.60 -17.54
N ARG A 65 -5.94 0.53 -17.95
CA ARG A 65 -5.56 0.25 -19.35
C ARG A 65 -5.75 -1.21 -19.75
N GLY A 66 -6.15 -2.09 -18.83
CA GLY A 66 -6.25 -3.53 -19.06
C GLY A 66 -4.89 -4.24 -19.13
N GLY A 67 -3.82 -3.58 -18.68
CA GLY A 67 -2.46 -4.14 -18.64
C GLY A 67 -2.23 -5.09 -17.46
N LEU A 68 -3.24 -5.37 -16.65
CA LEU A 68 -3.15 -6.25 -15.48
C LEU A 68 -3.96 -7.53 -15.74
N TYR A 69 -3.26 -8.64 -16.02
CA TYR A 69 -3.91 -9.91 -16.34
C TYR A 69 -3.09 -11.11 -15.88
N CYS A 70 -3.76 -12.26 -15.76
CA CYS A 70 -3.12 -13.53 -15.46
C CYS A 70 -3.16 -14.47 -16.67
N GLN A 71 -2.10 -15.25 -16.86
CA GLN A 71 -1.99 -16.28 -17.90
C GLN A 71 -3.07 -17.38 -17.81
N CYS A 72 -3.80 -17.49 -16.69
CA CYS A 72 -4.97 -18.37 -16.61
C CYS A 72 -6.22 -17.83 -17.32
N GLY A 73 -6.11 -16.65 -17.96
CA GLY A 73 -7.20 -15.95 -18.64
C GLY A 73 -8.16 -15.24 -17.67
N ASN A 74 -7.67 -14.86 -16.49
CA ASN A 74 -8.43 -14.08 -15.52
C ASN A 74 -7.90 -12.65 -15.45
N TYR A 75 -8.82 -11.70 -15.46
CA TYR A 75 -8.55 -10.26 -15.33
C TYR A 75 -8.94 -9.72 -13.94
N LYS A 76 -9.65 -10.53 -13.14
CA LYS A 76 -10.01 -10.18 -11.76
C LYS A 76 -8.87 -10.57 -10.82
N ILE A 77 -8.01 -9.60 -10.56
CA ILE A 77 -6.87 -9.73 -9.63
C ILE A 77 -7.20 -8.91 -8.38
N GLU A 78 -7.07 -9.52 -7.22
CA GLU A 78 -7.17 -8.81 -5.94
C GLU A 78 -5.81 -8.24 -5.54
N VAL A 79 -5.84 -7.14 -4.80
CA VAL A 79 -4.65 -6.41 -4.37
C VAL A 79 -4.69 -6.29 -2.85
N ASP A 80 -3.70 -6.87 -2.19
CA ASP A 80 -3.45 -6.73 -0.76
C ASP A 80 -2.32 -5.72 -0.54
N ILE A 81 -2.55 -4.75 0.35
CA ILE A 81 -1.63 -3.65 0.62
C ILE A 81 -0.91 -3.92 1.94
N PHE A 82 0.42 -3.93 1.90
CA PHE A 82 1.29 -4.06 3.06
C PHE A 82 2.20 -2.82 3.22
N PRO A 83 2.76 -2.59 4.42
CA PRO A 83 3.73 -1.53 4.72
C PRO A 83 4.88 -1.33 3.72
N ASP A 84 5.33 -2.42 3.12
CA ASP A 84 6.55 -2.54 2.33
C ASP A 84 6.31 -3.04 0.90
N ARG A 85 5.10 -3.54 0.60
CA ARG A 85 4.79 -4.21 -0.67
C ARG A 85 3.29 -4.27 -0.98
N LEU A 86 2.99 -4.57 -2.24
CA LEU A 86 1.66 -4.90 -2.74
C LEU A 86 1.66 -6.35 -3.21
N GLU A 87 0.65 -7.13 -2.83
CA GLU A 87 0.48 -8.51 -3.27
C GLU A 87 -0.75 -8.62 -4.18
N LEU A 88 -0.51 -9.07 -5.41
CA LEU A 88 -1.53 -9.26 -6.44
C LEU A 88 -1.91 -10.74 -6.50
N GLN A 89 -3.16 -11.07 -6.18
CA GLN A 89 -3.64 -12.44 -6.17
C GLN A 89 -4.69 -12.70 -7.25
N CYS A 90 -4.50 -13.76 -8.03
CA CYS A 90 -5.51 -14.24 -8.97
C CYS A 90 -6.44 -15.26 -8.31
N LYS A 91 -7.73 -14.95 -8.19
CA LYS A 91 -8.74 -15.87 -7.61
C LYS A 91 -9.02 -17.16 -8.38
N LYS A 92 -8.51 -17.27 -9.62
CA LYS A 92 -8.78 -18.43 -10.47
C LYS A 92 -7.71 -19.51 -10.39
N CYS A 93 -6.44 -19.11 -10.20
CA CYS A 93 -5.30 -20.04 -10.22
C CYS A 93 -4.35 -19.85 -9.04
N ASP A 94 -4.75 -19.04 -8.06
CA ASP A 94 -4.01 -18.70 -6.85
C ASP A 94 -2.58 -18.22 -7.13
N SER A 95 -2.36 -17.57 -8.28
CA SER A 95 -1.07 -16.96 -8.60
C SER A 95 -0.89 -15.69 -7.78
N ILE A 96 0.32 -15.50 -7.25
CA ILE A 96 0.67 -14.33 -6.46
C ILE A 96 1.80 -13.57 -7.16
N ASN A 97 1.65 -12.26 -7.28
CA ASN A 97 2.69 -11.38 -7.78
C ASN A 97 2.94 -10.26 -6.77
N ILE A 98 4.20 -10.07 -6.38
CA ILE A 98 4.58 -9.14 -5.32
C ILE A 98 5.29 -7.95 -5.95
N ILE A 99 4.91 -6.74 -5.55
CA ILE A 99 5.55 -5.50 -5.96
C ILE A 99 6.07 -4.79 -4.72
N TYR A 100 7.36 -4.55 -4.64
CA TYR A 100 7.94 -3.78 -3.54
C TYR A 100 7.65 -2.28 -3.71
N ALA A 101 7.50 -1.59 -2.58
CA ALA A 101 7.22 -0.17 -2.51
C ALA A 101 7.96 0.49 -1.33
N GLU A 102 9.16 0.00 -1.03
CA GLU A 102 9.97 0.46 0.10
C GLU A 102 10.92 1.59 -0.32
N THR A 103 11.44 1.54 -1.55
CA THR A 103 12.50 2.45 -2.01
C THR A 103 12.12 3.21 -3.28
N GLU A 104 12.79 4.34 -3.53
CA GLU A 104 12.61 5.10 -4.77
C GLU A 104 12.98 4.29 -6.01
N ASP A 105 13.88 3.32 -5.87
CA ASP A 105 14.27 2.46 -6.98
C ASP A 105 13.13 1.50 -7.34
N ASP A 106 12.39 0.98 -6.37
CA ASP A 106 11.19 0.14 -6.63
C ASP A 106 10.11 0.93 -7.38
N LEU A 107 9.94 2.20 -7.01
CA LEU A 107 9.06 3.12 -7.71
C LEU A 107 9.49 3.34 -9.16
N LYS A 108 10.79 3.52 -9.44
CA LYS A 108 11.29 3.65 -10.81
C LYS A 108 11.03 2.40 -11.64
N VAL A 109 11.14 1.21 -11.03
CA VAL A 109 10.86 -0.06 -11.72
C VAL A 109 9.38 -0.11 -12.13
N ILE A 110 8.43 0.11 -11.22
CA ILE A 110 6.99 0.05 -11.59
C ILE A 110 6.58 1.17 -12.54
N GLN A 111 7.23 2.34 -12.48
CA GLN A 111 6.97 3.44 -13.43
C GLN A 111 7.30 3.04 -14.88
N GLN A 112 8.33 2.21 -15.08
CA GLN A 112 8.72 1.70 -16.40
C GLN A 112 7.88 0.51 -16.86
N VAL A 113 7.14 -0.13 -15.96
CA VAL A 113 6.26 -1.26 -16.29
C VAL A 113 4.95 -0.74 -16.90
N GLU A 114 4.60 -1.24 -18.07
CA GLU A 114 3.33 -0.93 -18.73
C GLU A 114 2.28 -2.03 -18.54
N ILE A 115 2.72 -3.27 -18.37
CA ILE A 115 1.90 -4.47 -18.30
C ILE A 115 2.41 -5.37 -17.17
N ILE A 116 1.50 -5.83 -16.31
CA ILE A 116 1.77 -6.77 -15.23
C ILE A 116 1.06 -8.09 -15.55
N GLU A 117 1.85 -9.10 -15.88
CA GLU A 117 1.38 -10.44 -16.19
C GLU A 117 1.67 -11.41 -15.04
N LEU A 118 0.63 -11.95 -14.42
CA LEU A 118 0.75 -12.99 -13.41
C LEU A 118 0.98 -14.36 -14.09
N ALA A 119 2.03 -15.05 -13.66
CA ALA A 119 2.33 -16.41 -14.11
C ALA A 119 1.32 -17.41 -13.54
N ARG A 120 0.79 -18.30 -14.38
CA ARG A 120 -0.16 -19.32 -13.96
C ARG A 120 0.53 -20.31 -13.00
N HIS A 121 -0.01 -20.47 -11.79
CA HIS A 121 0.58 -21.30 -10.72
C HIS A 121 2.02 -20.91 -10.34
N GLY A 122 2.42 -19.65 -10.59
CA GLY A 122 3.75 -19.14 -10.30
C GLY A 122 3.72 -17.98 -9.30
N PHE A 123 4.88 -17.71 -8.71
CA PHE A 123 5.16 -16.53 -7.90
C PHE A 123 6.08 -15.62 -8.71
N LYS A 124 5.67 -14.38 -8.98
CA LYS A 124 6.54 -13.37 -9.57
C LYS A 124 6.79 -12.28 -8.53
N CYS A 125 8.02 -11.82 -8.46
CA CYS A 125 8.39 -10.70 -7.62
C CYS A 125 8.97 -9.62 -8.52
N LEU A 126 8.53 -8.38 -8.32
CA LEU A 126 9.00 -7.22 -9.05
C LEU A 126 9.85 -6.39 -8.08
N ASP A 127 11.18 -6.49 -8.22
CA ASP A 127 12.14 -5.79 -7.37
C ASP A 127 13.20 -5.04 -8.21
N SER A 128 13.95 -4.18 -7.53
CA SER A 128 15.05 -3.39 -8.10
C SER A 128 16.28 -4.20 -8.54
N PHE A 129 16.35 -5.50 -8.25
CA PHE A 129 17.49 -6.39 -8.51
C PHE A 129 17.25 -7.45 -9.59
N SER A 130 16.03 -7.60 -10.12
CA SER A 130 15.67 -8.75 -10.95
C SER A 130 15.80 -8.48 -12.45
N ASN A 131 17.05 -8.46 -12.92
CA ASN A 131 17.35 -9.02 -14.24
C ASN A 131 17.41 -10.55 -14.11
N THR A 132 16.62 -11.25 -14.93
CA THR A 132 16.54 -12.71 -15.20
C THR A 132 15.44 -13.52 -14.49
N CYS A 133 14.63 -14.16 -15.33
CA CYS A 133 13.59 -15.14 -15.04
C CYS A 133 14.15 -16.48 -14.53
N LEU A 134 13.42 -17.23 -13.69
CA LEU A 134 13.29 -18.70 -13.85
C LEU A 134 12.13 -19.31 -13.04
N ASP A 135 11.51 -20.30 -13.67
CA ASP A 135 10.55 -21.28 -13.17
C ASP A 135 11.01 -22.11 -11.94
N SER A 136 10.00 -22.64 -11.25
CA SER A 136 9.98 -23.88 -10.44
C SER A 136 10.16 -23.77 -8.92
N LEU A 137 9.03 -24.10 -8.26
CA LEU A 137 8.89 -24.98 -7.10
C LEU A 137 9.55 -24.56 -5.77
N VAL A 138 8.65 -24.26 -4.81
CA VAL A 138 8.73 -24.71 -3.41
C VAL A 138 10.04 -24.39 -2.68
N ASN A 139 10.09 -23.24 -2.01
CA ASN A 139 10.13 -23.19 -0.54
C ASN A 139 10.27 -21.74 0.00
N PRO A 140 9.76 -21.48 1.22
CA PRO A 140 9.85 -20.19 1.87
C PRO A 140 11.25 -20.03 2.47
N CYS A 141 12.07 -19.14 1.93
CA CYS A 141 13.35 -18.76 2.54
C CYS A 141 13.18 -17.36 3.15
N LYS A 142 12.62 -17.27 4.36
CA LYS A 142 13.32 -17.27 5.66
C LYS A 142 14.37 -16.16 5.82
N PRO A 143 14.34 -15.44 6.96
CA PRO A 143 15.28 -14.37 7.28
C PRO A 143 16.61 -14.91 7.86
N LYS A 144 17.57 -13.97 7.98
CA LYS A 144 18.79 -13.92 8.85
C LYS A 144 20.10 -14.34 8.16
N LYS A 145 21.17 -13.52 8.15
CA LYS A 145 22.12 -13.16 9.25
C LYS A 145 23.42 -12.58 8.59
N PRO A 146 24.53 -12.17 9.26
CA PRO A 146 24.83 -11.97 10.70
C PRO A 146 25.59 -10.64 11.04
N ARG A 147 25.76 -10.39 12.35
CA ARG A 147 26.72 -9.44 12.99
C ARG A 147 28.12 -9.44 12.35
N ARG A 148 28.68 -8.25 12.06
CA ARG A 148 30.14 -8.05 11.97
C ARG A 148 30.66 -7.47 13.28
N LYS A 149 31.34 -8.30 14.09
CA LYS A 149 32.37 -7.83 15.02
C LYS A 149 33.65 -7.63 14.23
N ARG A 150 34.35 -6.51 14.42
CA ARG A 150 35.80 -6.47 14.22
C ARG A 150 36.43 -5.74 15.41
N SER A 151 37.17 -6.52 16.18
CA SER A 151 37.99 -6.12 17.31
C SER A 151 39.36 -5.58 16.85
N LYS A 152 39.84 -4.58 17.61
CA LYS A 152 41.22 -4.11 17.88
C LYS A 152 42.39 -4.67 17.04
N THR A 153 43.20 -3.74 16.54
CA THR A 153 44.61 -3.58 16.93
C THR A 153 44.85 -2.11 17.22
#